data_AF-A0A7C1ERX6-F1
#
_entry.id   AF-A0A7C1ERX6-F1
#
_cell.length_a   1.000
_cell.length_b   1.000
_cell.length_c   1.000
_cell.angle_alpha   90.00
_cell.angle_beta   90.00
_cell.angle_gamma   90.00
#
_symmetry.space_group_name_H-M   'P 1'
#
loop_
_entity.id
_entity.type
_entity.pdbx_description
1 polymer ?
#
loop_
_entity_poly.entity_id
_entity_poly.type
_entity_poly.pdbx_seq_one_letter_code
_entity_poly.pdbx_strand_id
1 'polypeptide(L)'
;MPFSTRQLPGEPIVIATAHSPLKIETDMPELAKQITEFLQKIPGKIYYISDTSLLDHLEFRDVVIGMAEVTRGPAAFLSNERLQTIVVGSTQMIQLAVQSVSQEQYGGLNIVLYSSLDEAIQYARNQIAKGK
;
A
#
# COMPACT_ATOMS: atom_id res chain seq x y z
N MET A 1 5.13 10.82 -13.64
CA MET A 1 5.37 9.52 -12.99
C MET A 1 4.03 9.04 -12.46
N PRO A 2 3.67 7.76 -12.66
CA PRO A 2 2.34 7.23 -12.33
C PRO A 2 2.14 7.01 -10.83
N PHE A 3 3.15 7.30 -10.01
CA PHE A 3 3.06 7.37 -8.57
C PHE A 3 4.10 8.33 -8.00
N SER A 4 3.96 8.67 -6.73
CA SER A 4 4.97 9.34 -5.92
C SER A 4 5.07 8.67 -4.54
N THR A 5 6.24 8.71 -3.91
CA THR A 5 6.44 8.21 -2.55
C THR A 5 7.03 9.29 -1.66
N ARG A 6 6.60 9.34 -0.40
CA ARG A 6 7.17 10.26 0.61
C ARG A 6 7.02 9.70 2.02
N GLN A 7 7.99 10.00 2.87
CA GLN A 7 7.87 9.80 4.32
C GLN A 7 7.30 11.07 4.97
N LEU A 8 6.43 10.93 5.97
CA LEU A 8 6.02 12.05 6.81
C LEU A 8 7.17 12.49 7.74
N PRO A 9 7.45 13.80 7.89
CA PRO A 9 8.59 14.29 8.67
C PRO A 9 8.57 13.78 10.12
N GLY A 10 9.62 13.05 10.52
CA GLY A 10 9.77 12.54 11.88
C GLY A 10 8.84 11.38 12.25
N GLU A 11 8.08 10.84 11.29
CA GLU A 11 7.12 9.77 11.53
C GLU A 11 7.49 8.51 10.72
N PRO A 12 7.27 7.29 11.24
CA PRO A 12 7.48 6.04 10.51
C PRO A 12 6.30 5.75 9.56
N ILE A 13 5.80 6.78 8.88
CA ILE A 13 4.67 6.71 7.95
C ILE A 13 5.19 7.03 6.55
N VAL A 14 4.99 6.10 5.62
CA VAL A 14 5.34 6.24 4.21
C VAL A 14 4.05 6.25 3.41
N ILE A 15 3.90 7.24 2.54
CA ILE A 15 2.74 7.40 1.67
C ILE A 15 3.21 7.18 0.24
N ALA A 16 2.58 6.24 -0.47
CA ALA A 16 2.64 6.14 -1.91
C ALA A 16 1.32 6.60 -2.51
N THR A 17 1.36 7.62 -3.36
CA THR A 17 0.16 8.12 -4.07
C THR A 17 0.22 7.67 -5.51
N ALA A 18 -0.80 6.92 -5.94
CA ALA A 18 -0.97 6.44 -7.30
C ALA A 18 -1.77 7.44 -8.15
N HIS A 19 -1.37 7.61 -9.41
CA HIS A 19 -1.98 8.52 -10.37
C HIS A 19 -2.24 7.82 -11.71
N SER A 20 -3.32 8.18 -12.40
CA SER A 20 -3.56 7.68 -13.76
C SER A 20 -2.54 8.22 -14.77
N PRO A 21 -2.10 7.42 -15.76
CA PRO A 21 -2.31 5.97 -15.85
C PRO A 21 -1.25 5.21 -15.02
N LEU A 22 -1.69 4.43 -14.03
CA LEU A 22 -0.84 3.46 -13.32
C LEU A 22 -0.94 2.11 -14.01
N LYS A 23 0.21 1.49 -14.30
CA LYS A 23 0.31 0.12 -14.84
C LYS A 23 1.05 -0.75 -13.86
N ILE A 24 0.31 -1.65 -13.21
CA ILE A 24 0.86 -2.53 -12.16
C ILE A 24 2.10 -3.29 -12.66
N GLU A 25 2.04 -3.89 -13.86
CA GLU A 25 3.14 -4.71 -14.42
C GLU A 25 4.46 -3.94 -14.58
N THR A 26 4.41 -2.66 -14.95
CA THR A 26 5.61 -1.87 -15.26
C THR A 26 6.05 -0.95 -14.13
N ASP A 27 5.11 -0.50 -13.32
CA ASP A 27 5.35 0.55 -12.32
C ASP A 27 5.61 -0.05 -10.93
N MET A 28 5.08 -1.24 -10.65
CA MET A 28 5.25 -1.91 -9.35
C MET A 28 6.72 -2.22 -9.00
N PRO A 29 7.60 -2.65 -9.95
CA PRO A 29 9.02 -2.84 -9.63
C PRO A 29 9.72 -1.60 -9.06
N GLU A 30 9.45 -0.42 -9.62
CA GLU A 30 10.07 0.83 -9.16
C GLU A 30 9.44 1.30 -7.84
N LEU A 31 8.13 1.15 -7.67
CA LEU A 31 7.48 1.41 -6.38
C LEU A 31 8.06 0.51 -5.28
N ALA A 32 8.16 -0.79 -5.53
CA ALA A 32 8.70 -1.77 -4.60
C ALA A 32 10.13 -1.41 -4.18
N LYS A 33 10.96 -0.96 -5.13
CA LYS A 33 12.31 -0.47 -4.86
C LYS A 33 12.28 0.73 -3.90
N GLN A 34 11.46 1.75 -4.17
CA GLN A 34 11.35 2.93 -3.30
C GLN A 34 10.85 2.58 -1.89
N ILE A 35 9.86 1.69 -1.76
CA ILE A 35 9.38 1.25 -0.43
C ILE A 35 10.45 0.44 0.30
N THR A 36 11.21 -0.40 -0.41
CA THR A 36 12.32 -1.16 0.18
C THR A 36 13.42 -0.23 0.71
N GLU A 37 13.71 0.87 0.02
CA GLU A 37 14.64 1.88 0.54
C GLU A 37 14.16 2.50 1.86
N PHE A 38 12.85 2.75 2.03
CA PHE A 38 12.30 3.20 3.31
C PHE A 38 12.41 2.12 4.40
N LEU A 39 12.15 0.85 4.07
CA LEU A 39 12.30 -0.29 4.99
C LEU A 39 13.72 -0.43 5.55
N GLN A 40 14.73 -0.05 4.75
CA GLN A 40 16.14 -0.04 5.16
C GLN A 40 16.50 1.16 6.04
N LYS A 41 15.90 2.33 5.78
CA LYS A 41 16.25 3.62 6.44
C LYS A 41 15.49 3.86 7.74
N ILE A 42 14.23 3.45 7.82
CA ILE A 42 13.36 3.69 8.97
C ILE A 42 13.46 2.47 9.90
N PRO A 43 13.88 2.60 11.16
CA PRO A 43 13.91 1.48 12.10
C PRO A 43 12.50 1.15 12.63
N GLY A 44 12.28 -0.09 13.06
CA GLY A 44 11.03 -0.52 13.68
C GLY A 44 9.86 -0.71 12.71
N LYS A 45 8.63 -0.61 13.22
CA LYS A 45 7.40 -0.79 12.44
C LYS A 45 7.15 0.44 11.56
N ILE A 46 6.78 0.20 10.30
CA ILE A 46 6.46 1.22 9.29
C ILE A 46 4.98 1.11 8.93
N TYR A 47 4.31 2.24 8.83
CA TYR A 47 2.93 2.33 8.36
C TYR A 47 2.96 2.81 6.91
N TYR A 48 2.67 1.88 6.00
CA TYR A 48 2.65 2.14 4.57
C TYR A 48 1.22 2.46 4.14
N ILE A 49 1.01 3.67 3.62
CA ILE A 49 -0.28 4.13 3.09
C ILE A 49 -0.20 4.12 1.56
N SER A 50 -0.97 3.25 0.92
CA SER A 50 -1.19 3.25 -0.53
C SER A 50 -2.43 4.08 -0.85
N ASP A 51 -2.21 5.31 -1.29
CA ASP A 51 -3.27 6.23 -1.70
C ASP A 51 -3.62 6.03 -3.17
N THR A 52 -4.78 5.44 -3.40
CA THR A 52 -5.35 5.15 -4.72
C THR A 52 -6.53 6.05 -5.05
N SER A 53 -6.78 7.09 -4.25
CA SER A 53 -7.92 7.99 -4.42
C SER A 53 -7.87 8.81 -5.72
N LEU A 54 -6.68 8.93 -6.32
CA LEU A 54 -6.44 9.65 -7.57
C LEU A 54 -6.33 8.71 -8.79
N LEU A 55 -6.71 7.44 -8.66
CA LEU A 55 -6.90 6.55 -9.79
C LEU A 55 -8.29 6.74 -10.37
N ASP A 56 -8.36 7.14 -11.63
CA ASP A 56 -9.64 7.34 -12.34
C ASP A 56 -10.29 5.98 -12.62
N HIS A 57 -9.48 4.99 -12.96
CA HIS A 57 -9.93 3.66 -13.35
C HIS A 57 -8.97 2.58 -12.83
N LEU A 58 -9.54 1.61 -12.11
CA LEU A 58 -8.89 0.34 -11.78
C LEU A 58 -9.77 -0.76 -12.36
N GLU A 59 -9.21 -1.59 -13.23
CA GLU A 59 -9.95 -2.68 -13.84
C GLU A 59 -9.77 -3.98 -13.06
N PHE A 60 -10.69 -4.93 -13.26
CA PHE A 60 -10.58 -6.26 -12.66
C PHE A 60 -9.27 -6.96 -13.05
N ARG A 61 -8.79 -6.73 -14.28
CA ARG A 61 -7.49 -7.24 -14.74
C ARG A 61 -6.34 -6.74 -13.85
N ASP A 62 -6.34 -5.47 -13.48
CA ASP A 62 -5.30 -4.88 -12.63
C ASP A 62 -5.31 -5.50 -11.23
N VAL A 63 -6.50 -5.81 -10.70
CA VAL A 63 -6.64 -6.53 -9.42
C VAL A 63 -6.03 -7.92 -9.51
N VAL A 64 -6.32 -8.67 -10.57
CA VAL A 64 -5.76 -10.02 -10.78
C VAL A 64 -4.24 -9.99 -10.91
N ILE A 65 -3.70 -9.06 -11.68
CA ILE A 65 -2.26 -8.86 -11.82
C ILE A 65 -1.66 -8.48 -10.46
N GLY A 66 -2.26 -7.51 -9.75
CA GLY A 66 -1.81 -7.07 -8.44
C GLY A 66 -1.69 -8.23 -7.44
N MET A 67 -2.65 -9.16 -7.41
CA MET A 67 -2.56 -10.34 -6.54
C MET A 67 -1.38 -11.25 -6.90
N ALA A 68 -1.08 -11.42 -8.19
CA ALA A 68 0.11 -12.19 -8.62
C ALA A 68 1.40 -11.50 -8.16
N GLU A 69 1.45 -10.17 -8.26
CA GLU A 69 2.59 -9.37 -7.81
C GLU A 69 2.80 -9.45 -6.30
N VAL A 70 1.73 -9.49 -5.51
CA VAL A 70 1.80 -9.62 -4.04
C VAL A 70 2.35 -10.98 -3.62
N THR A 71 1.93 -12.05 -4.31
CA THR A 71 2.27 -13.42 -3.91
C THR A 71 3.66 -13.86 -4.39
N ARG A 72 4.10 -13.40 -5.57
CA ARG A 72 5.32 -13.90 -6.22
C ARG A 72 6.16 -12.84 -6.92
N GLY A 73 5.71 -11.59 -6.93
CA GLY A 73 6.32 -10.52 -7.71
C GLY A 73 6.94 -9.41 -6.85
N PRO A 74 7.31 -8.30 -7.50
CA PRO A 74 7.83 -7.10 -6.85
C PRO A 74 7.04 -6.60 -5.64
N ALA A 75 5.71 -6.79 -5.59
CA ALA A 75 4.89 -6.37 -4.45
C ALA A 75 4.97 -7.29 -3.21
N ALA A 76 5.82 -8.32 -3.23
CA ALA A 76 6.05 -9.21 -2.08
C ALA A 76 6.58 -8.47 -0.82
N PHE A 77 7.08 -7.23 -0.96
CA PHE A 77 7.45 -6.40 0.19
C PHE A 77 6.28 -6.15 1.15
N LEU A 78 5.02 -6.25 0.67
CA LEU A 78 3.83 -6.09 1.50
C LEU A 78 3.69 -7.18 2.57
N SER A 79 4.35 -8.31 2.40
CA SER A 79 4.41 -9.39 3.39
C SER A 79 5.49 -9.18 4.47
N ASN A 80 6.22 -8.06 4.43
CA ASN A 80 7.23 -7.76 5.44
C ASN A 80 6.56 -7.51 6.80
N GLU A 81 6.98 -8.24 7.83
CA GLU A 81 6.40 -8.17 9.19
C GLU A 81 6.49 -6.77 9.83
N ARG A 82 7.44 -5.95 9.40
CA ARG A 82 7.59 -4.57 9.87
C ARG A 82 6.64 -3.60 9.18
N LEU A 83 5.96 -4.02 8.11
CA LEU A 83 5.08 -3.17 7.32
C LEU A 83 3.62 -3.38 7.75
N GLN A 84 2.94 -2.30 8.14
CA GLN A 84 1.49 -2.26 8.26
C GLN A 84 0.92 -1.53 7.05
N THR A 85 0.22 -2.26 6.18
CA THR A 85 -0.37 -1.70 4.97
C THR A 85 -1.75 -1.11 5.27
N ILE A 86 -1.95 0.11 4.78
CA ILE A 86 -3.20 0.86 4.82
C ILE A 86 -3.49 1.30 3.38
N VAL A 87 -4.69 1.05 2.89
CA VAL A 87 -5.11 1.48 1.55
C VAL A 87 -6.12 2.61 1.70
N VAL A 88 -6.00 3.63 0.86
CA VAL A 88 -6.97 4.71 0.73
C VAL A 88 -7.62 4.61 -0.64
N GLY A 89 -8.93 4.44 -0.66
CA GLY A 89 -9.71 4.35 -1.88
C GLY A 89 -11.15 3.95 -1.59
N SER A 90 -12.07 4.39 -2.44
CA SER A 90 -13.51 4.21 -2.23
C SER A 90 -14.18 3.37 -3.33
N THR A 91 -13.46 3.01 -4.39
CA THR A 91 -14.04 2.27 -5.51
C THR A 91 -14.30 0.81 -5.13
N GLN A 92 -15.32 0.20 -5.74
CA GLN A 92 -15.64 -1.21 -5.55
C GLN A 92 -14.46 -2.12 -5.94
N MET A 93 -13.66 -1.74 -6.94
CA MET A 93 -12.47 -2.52 -7.32
C MET A 93 -11.36 -2.45 -6.28
N ILE A 94 -11.16 -1.31 -5.62
CA ILE A 94 -10.22 -1.24 -4.49
C ILE A 94 -10.69 -2.09 -3.32
N GLN A 95 -11.99 -2.05 -3.00
CA GLN A 95 -12.57 -2.90 -1.95
C GLN A 95 -12.37 -4.39 -2.28
N LEU A 96 -12.64 -4.78 -3.52
CA LEU A 96 -12.43 -6.15 -3.99
C LEU A 96 -10.96 -6.54 -3.87
N ALA A 97 -10.03 -5.70 -4.33
CA ALA A 97 -8.60 -5.97 -4.26
C ALA A 97 -8.13 -6.20 -2.82
N VAL A 98 -8.52 -5.33 -1.89
CA VAL A 98 -8.19 -5.45 -0.46
C VAL A 98 -8.76 -6.73 0.15
N GLN A 99 -10.02 -7.04 -0.15
CA GLN A 99 -10.66 -8.28 0.31
C GLN A 99 -9.94 -9.52 -0.22
N SER A 100 -9.54 -9.52 -1.49
CA SER A 100 -8.87 -10.66 -2.11
C SER A 100 -7.47 -10.91 -1.51
N VAL A 101 -6.62 -9.89 -1.37
CA VAL A 101 -5.26 -10.07 -0.81
C VAL A 101 -5.26 -10.40 0.68
N SER A 102 -6.35 -10.11 1.38
CA SER A 102 -6.55 -10.51 2.78
C SER A 102 -6.87 -12.00 2.93
N GLN A 103 -7.21 -12.72 1.86
CA GLN A 103 -7.44 -14.17 1.92
C GLN A 103 -6.10 -14.91 2.03
N GLU A 104 -6.05 -15.98 2.82
CA GLU A 104 -4.83 -16.76 3.09
C GLU A 104 -4.15 -17.24 1.79
N GLN A 105 -4.94 -17.67 0.81
CA GLN A 105 -4.46 -18.14 -0.49
C GLN A 105 -3.76 -17.08 -1.36
N TYR A 106 -3.93 -15.79 -1.02
CA TYR A 106 -3.34 -14.65 -1.72
C TYR A 106 -2.38 -13.84 -0.84
N GLY A 107 -1.93 -14.43 0.28
CA GLY A 107 -0.92 -13.85 1.17
C GLY A 107 -1.43 -13.51 2.56
N GLY A 108 -2.74 -13.54 2.79
CA GLY A 108 -3.32 -13.30 4.13
C GLY A 108 -2.95 -11.94 4.70
N LEU A 109 -2.79 -10.92 3.84
CA LEU A 109 -2.29 -9.61 4.26
C LEU A 109 -3.31 -8.89 5.14
N ASN A 110 -2.88 -8.38 6.28
CA ASN A 110 -3.72 -7.53 7.11
C ASN A 110 -3.70 -6.08 6.59
N ILE A 111 -4.60 -5.79 5.65
CA ILE A 111 -4.75 -4.46 5.05
C ILE A 111 -5.97 -3.75 5.64
N VAL A 112 -5.78 -2.51 6.07
CA VAL A 112 -6.88 -1.64 6.53
C VAL A 112 -7.27 -0.68 5.41
N LEU A 113 -8.56 -0.59 5.09
CA LEU A 113 -9.09 0.30 4.05
C LEU A 113 -9.74 1.53 4.66
N TYR A 114 -9.39 2.72 4.14
CA TYR A 114 -10.01 4.00 4.48
C TYR A 114 -10.51 4.74 3.25
N SER A 115 -11.44 5.65 3.47
CA SER A 115 -12.04 6.47 2.41
C SER A 115 -11.21 7.72 2.09
N SER A 116 -10.38 8.16 3.04
CA SER A 116 -9.56 9.37 2.91
C SER A 116 -8.14 9.19 3.46
N LEU A 117 -7.23 10.00 2.94
CA LEU A 117 -5.84 10.01 3.38
C LEU A 117 -5.69 10.46 4.83
N ASP A 118 -6.49 11.44 5.26
CA ASP A 118 -6.45 11.96 6.63
C ASP A 118 -6.86 10.90 7.66
N GLU A 119 -7.90 10.11 7.38
CA GLU A 119 -8.31 8.98 8.23
C GLU A 119 -7.20 7.93 8.36
N ALA A 120 -6.56 7.58 7.23
CA ALA A 120 -5.46 6.62 7.21
C ALA A 120 -4.25 7.12 8.02
N ILE A 121 -3.88 8.40 7.88
CA ILE A 121 -2.80 9.02 8.65
C ILE A 121 -3.14 9.03 10.14
N GLN A 122 -4.38 9.42 10.49
CA GLN A 122 -4.81 9.43 11.89
C GLN A 122 -4.79 8.02 12.50
N TYR A 123 -5.23 7.00 11.75
CA TYR A 123 -5.12 5.63 12.18
C TYR A 123 -3.66 5.24 12.44
N ALA A 124 -2.74 5.51 11.50
CA ALA A 124 -1.32 5.20 11.66
C ALA A 124 -0.72 5.86 12.90
N ARG A 125 -1.00 7.16 13.11
CA ARG A 125 -0.56 7.90 14.31
C ARG A 125 -1.09 7.30 15.62
N ASN A 126 -2.37 6.90 15.63
CA ASN A 126 -2.97 6.24 16.79
C ASN A 126 -2.31 4.89 17.10
N GLN A 127 -1.93 4.12 16.07
CA GLN A 127 -1.21 2.86 16.27
C GLN A 127 0.20 3.09 16.82
N ILE A 128 0.90 4.12 16.31
CA ILE A 128 2.23 4.52 16.82
C ILE A 128 2.14 4.91 18.30
N ALA A 129 1.11 5.67 18.69
CA ALA A 129 0.92 6.09 20.08
C ALA A 129 0.62 4.93 21.04
N LYS A 130 -0.07 3.88 20.57
CA LYS A 130 -0.39 2.68 21.36
C LYS A 130 0.77 1.68 21.47
N GLY A 131 1.70 1.69 20.52
CA GLY A 131 2.85 0.79 20.47
C GLY A 131 4.12 1.33 21.12
N LYS A 132 4.09 2.55 21.66
CA LYS A 132 5.13 3.10 22.55
C LYS A 132 4.87 2.64 23.98
#